data_AF-A0A1C6J528-F1
#
_entry.id   AF-A0A1C6J528-F1
#
_cell.length_a   1.000
_cell.length_b   1.000
_cell.length_c   1.000
_cell.angle_alpha   90.00
_cell.angle_beta   90.00
_cell.angle_gamma   90.00
#
_symmetry.space_group_name_H-M   'P 1'
#
loop_
_entity.id
_entity.type
_entity.pdbx_description
1 polymer ?
#
loop_
_entity_poly.entity_id
_entity_poly.type
_entity_poly.pdbx_seq_one_letter_code
_entity_poly.pdbx_strand_id
1 'polypeptide(L)'
;MGSKFFEELSRCLGKEQIESLSKEDRRLEIFLHGQPVLSVSPGNEVFMLPSGSKNPEANELYHRVAIAADRVFEYVEAMENTPLLRARGLDNKFHLLADFGGAVLAGRERGTGRGYEFVTWIWDYERVGVSHGHYYEDDFAGAKRDFAVRSGLIPKASLFSNEELTEIYRATDHLLAEDPNLNDKQIRAIQEARIKIEFSVPDLDTQLEHRQDYSPQMEM
;
A
#
# COMPACT_ATOMS: atom_id res chain seq x y z
N MET A 1 2.65 9.66 -21.44
CA MET A 1 1.52 9.16 -20.65
C MET A 1 0.63 8.17 -21.37
N GLY A 2 -0.22 8.58 -22.34
CA GLY A 2 -1.30 7.72 -22.87
C GLY A 2 -0.92 6.29 -23.29
N SER A 3 0.22 6.08 -23.95
CA SER A 3 0.61 4.74 -24.43
C SER A 3 1.01 3.77 -23.31
N LYS A 4 1.86 4.20 -22.37
CA LYS A 4 2.33 3.35 -21.27
C LYS A 4 1.23 3.06 -20.25
N PHE A 5 0.40 4.08 -19.99
CA PHE A 5 -0.75 3.94 -19.09
C PHE A 5 -1.71 2.85 -19.57
N PHE A 6 -2.11 2.88 -20.85
CA PHE A 6 -3.03 1.87 -21.38
C PHE A 6 -2.40 0.49 -21.49
N GLU A 7 -1.13 0.37 -21.88
CA GLU A 7 -0.43 -0.92 -21.90
C GLU A 7 -0.42 -1.57 -20.51
N GLU A 8 -0.09 -0.79 -19.49
CA GLU A 8 -0.04 -1.27 -18.12
C GLU A 8 -1.43 -1.56 -17.55
N LEU A 9 -2.42 -0.72 -17.85
CA LEU A 9 -3.81 -0.94 -17.43
C LEU A 9 -4.36 -2.22 -18.07
N SER A 10 -4.15 -2.43 -19.37
CA SER A 10 -4.52 -3.67 -20.06
C SER A 10 -3.87 -4.90 -19.44
N ARG A 11 -2.59 -4.83 -19.08
CA ARG A 11 -1.89 -5.92 -18.39
C ARG A 11 -2.54 -6.22 -17.03
N CYS A 12 -2.82 -5.20 -16.23
CA CYS A 12 -3.47 -5.33 -14.92
C CYS A 12 -4.88 -5.94 -15.03
N LEU A 13 -5.69 -5.44 -15.96
CA LEU A 13 -7.04 -5.95 -16.23
C LEU A 13 -7.01 -7.40 -16.74
N GLY A 14 -6.04 -7.76 -17.59
CA GLY A 14 -5.87 -9.12 -18.08
C GLY A 14 -5.59 -10.15 -16.97
N LYS A 15 -4.90 -9.76 -15.89
CA LYS A 15 -4.71 -10.63 -14.71
C LYS A 15 -6.03 -10.96 -14.00
N GLU A 16 -7.00 -10.05 -14.10
CA GLU A 16 -8.34 -10.23 -13.56
C GLU A 16 -9.33 -10.80 -14.59
N GLN A 17 -8.83 -11.28 -15.74
CA GLN A 17 -9.62 -11.81 -16.85
C GLN A 17 -10.60 -10.78 -17.44
N ILE A 18 -10.28 -9.49 -17.33
CA ILE A 18 -11.03 -8.41 -17.95
C ILE A 18 -10.42 -8.13 -19.33
N GLU A 19 -11.25 -8.30 -20.37
CA GLU A 19 -10.86 -8.05 -21.75
C GLU A 19 -10.81 -6.53 -22.02
N SER A 20 -9.72 -6.09 -22.65
CA SER A 20 -9.52 -4.68 -23.02
C SER A 20 -8.83 -4.53 -24.37
N LEU A 21 -9.16 -3.47 -25.09
CA LEU A 21 -8.57 -3.14 -26.39
C LEU A 21 -8.24 -1.66 -26.48
N SER A 22 -7.00 -1.34 -26.87
CA SER A 22 -6.59 0.03 -27.14
C SER A 22 -7.04 0.42 -28.55
N LYS A 23 -7.77 1.53 -28.68
CA LYS A 23 -8.18 2.11 -29.97
C LYS A 23 -7.26 3.26 -30.40
N GLU A 24 -7.21 3.49 -31.71
CA GLU A 24 -6.43 4.56 -32.37
C GLU A 24 -6.72 5.95 -31.78
N ASP A 25 -7.93 6.18 -31.27
CA ASP A 25 -8.37 7.42 -30.61
C ASP A 25 -7.82 7.63 -29.18
N ARG A 26 -6.76 6.90 -28.81
CA ARG A 26 -6.14 6.94 -27.47
C ARG A 26 -7.16 6.68 -26.35
N ARG A 27 -8.01 5.69 -26.52
CA ARG A 27 -8.91 5.21 -25.47
C ARG A 27 -8.74 3.71 -25.30
N LEU A 28 -8.97 3.24 -24.08
CA LEU A 28 -9.00 1.81 -23.78
C LEU A 28 -10.45 1.38 -23.61
N GLU A 29 -10.95 0.54 -24.51
CA GLU A 29 -12.28 -0.06 -24.38
C GLU A 29 -12.20 -1.31 -23.52
N ILE A 30 -13.19 -1.47 -22.64
CA ILE A 30 -13.32 -2.64 -21.76
C ILE A 30 -14.56 -3.41 -22.19
N PHE A 31 -14.39 -4.73 -22.33
CA PHE A 31 -15.41 -5.62 -22.86
C PHE A 31 -16.07 -6.41 -21.74
N LEU A 32 -17.36 -6.65 -21.94
CA LEU A 32 -18.16 -7.57 -21.14
C LEU A 32 -18.94 -8.46 -22.12
N HIS A 33 -18.75 -9.77 -22.03
CA HIS A 33 -19.35 -10.76 -22.95
C HIS A 33 -19.10 -10.43 -24.44
N GLY A 34 -17.91 -9.95 -24.78
CA GLY A 34 -17.53 -9.59 -26.16
C GLY A 34 -18.16 -8.31 -26.70
N GLN A 35 -18.81 -7.50 -25.85
CA GLN A 35 -19.30 -6.17 -26.20
C GLN A 35 -18.56 -5.09 -25.40
N PRO A 36 -18.10 -4.00 -26.03
CA PRO A 36 -17.48 -2.90 -25.30
C PRO A 36 -18.54 -2.21 -24.45
N VAL A 37 -18.31 -2.10 -23.15
CA VAL A 37 -19.26 -1.50 -22.19
C VAL A 37 -18.68 -0.31 -21.43
N LEU A 38 -17.35 -0.20 -21.34
CA LEU A 38 -16.67 0.95 -20.74
C LEU A 38 -15.57 1.48 -21.68
N SER A 39 -15.18 2.72 -21.47
CA SER A 39 -14.02 3.34 -22.11
C SER A 39 -13.21 4.12 -21.07
N VAL A 40 -11.89 3.99 -21.09
CA VAL A 40 -10.96 4.77 -20.26
C VAL A 40 -10.25 5.82 -21.13
N SER A 41 -10.23 7.07 -20.67
CA SER A 41 -9.55 8.18 -21.36
C SER A 41 -8.05 8.26 -20.99
N PRO A 42 -7.25 9.03 -21.76
CA PRO A 42 -5.85 9.28 -21.40
C PRO A 42 -5.68 10.01 -20.06
N GLY A 43 -6.72 10.71 -19.60
CA GLY A 43 -6.77 11.41 -18.31
C GLY A 43 -7.32 10.55 -17.18
N ASN A 44 -7.35 9.22 -17.36
CA ASN A 44 -7.85 8.26 -16.36
C ASN A 44 -9.33 8.41 -15.99
N GLU A 45 -10.14 8.96 -16.90
CA GLU A 45 -11.59 9.00 -16.69
C GLU A 45 -12.21 7.73 -17.25
N VAL A 46 -13.01 7.05 -16.45
CA VAL A 46 -13.79 5.88 -16.88
C VAL A 46 -15.19 6.34 -17.30
N PHE A 47 -15.60 5.99 -18.51
CA PHE A 47 -16.91 6.29 -19.06
C PHE A 47 -17.71 5.02 -19.28
N MET A 48 -18.96 5.03 -18.85
CA MET A 48 -19.92 3.99 -19.19
C MET A 48 -20.46 4.21 -20.61
N LEU A 49 -20.33 3.20 -21.47
CA LEU A 49 -20.86 3.25 -22.84
C LEU A 49 -22.37 2.94 -22.84
N PRO A 50 -23.12 3.38 -23.87
CA PRO A 50 -24.56 3.11 -23.96
C PRO A 50 -24.93 1.63 -23.84
N SER A 51 -24.09 0.74 -24.37
CA SER A 51 -24.18 -0.73 -24.27
C SER A 51 -24.14 -1.26 -22.84
N GLY A 52 -23.47 -0.57 -21.91
CA GLY A 52 -23.37 -0.93 -20.49
C GLY A 52 -24.40 -0.24 -19.58
N SER A 53 -25.03 0.85 -20.02
CA SER A 53 -25.82 1.80 -19.20
C SER A 53 -26.99 1.24 -18.37
N LYS A 54 -27.44 0.00 -18.64
CA LYS A 54 -28.53 -0.67 -17.91
C LYS A 54 -28.16 -2.08 -17.45
N ASN A 55 -26.88 -2.43 -17.48
CA ASN A 55 -26.39 -3.72 -17.05
C ASN A 55 -25.74 -3.60 -15.66
N PRO A 56 -26.30 -4.23 -14.60
CA PRO A 56 -25.71 -4.23 -13.27
C PRO A 56 -24.26 -4.74 -13.24
N GLU A 57 -23.95 -5.76 -14.06
CA GLU A 57 -22.60 -6.32 -14.18
C GLU A 57 -21.62 -5.30 -14.78
N ALA A 58 -22.08 -4.45 -15.70
CA ALA A 58 -21.27 -3.35 -16.23
C ALA A 58 -21.01 -2.26 -15.17
N ASN A 59 -21.92 -2.08 -14.20
CA ASN A 59 -21.72 -1.15 -13.10
C ASN A 59 -20.70 -1.67 -12.07
N GLU A 60 -20.73 -2.97 -11.76
CA GLU A 60 -19.68 -3.59 -10.94
C GLU A 60 -18.32 -3.54 -11.64
N LEU A 61 -18.29 -3.84 -12.95
CA LEU A 61 -17.09 -3.72 -13.77
C LEU A 61 -16.55 -2.28 -13.79
N TYR A 62 -17.43 -1.27 -13.86
CA TYR A 62 -17.04 0.13 -13.79
C TYR A 62 -16.23 0.43 -12.53
N HIS A 63 -16.71 0.01 -11.36
CA HIS A 63 -16.01 0.26 -10.10
C HIS A 63 -14.65 -0.42 -10.05
N ARG A 64 -14.55 -1.67 -10.52
CA ARG A 64 -13.27 -2.39 -10.58
C ARG A 64 -12.28 -1.72 -11.53
N VAL A 65 -12.73 -1.34 -12.71
CA VAL A 65 -11.90 -0.66 -13.72
C VAL A 65 -11.46 0.71 -13.21
N ALA A 66 -12.33 1.48 -12.56
CA ALA A 66 -11.96 2.77 -11.98
C ALA A 66 -10.85 2.64 -10.92
N ILE A 67 -10.99 1.70 -9.99
CA ILE A 67 -9.95 1.43 -8.97
C ILE A 67 -8.62 1.02 -9.62
N ALA A 68 -8.67 0.15 -10.63
CA ALA A 68 -7.47 -0.29 -11.34
C ALA A 68 -6.83 0.87 -12.13
N ALA A 69 -7.63 1.68 -12.82
CA ALA A 69 -7.18 2.80 -13.62
C ALA A 69 -6.55 3.89 -12.74
N ASP A 70 -7.19 4.27 -11.62
CA ASP A 70 -6.63 5.21 -10.64
C ASP A 70 -5.27 4.76 -10.12
N ARG A 71 -5.19 3.49 -9.69
CA ARG A 71 -3.93 2.91 -9.19
C ARG A 71 -2.84 2.94 -10.27
N VAL A 72 -3.16 2.49 -11.49
CA VAL A 72 -2.19 2.41 -12.60
C VAL A 72 -1.75 3.80 -13.03
N PHE A 73 -2.68 4.74 -13.16
CA PHE A 73 -2.39 6.11 -13.55
C PHE A 73 -1.42 6.76 -12.58
N GLU A 74 -1.67 6.62 -11.28
CA GLU A 74 -0.84 7.21 -10.22
C GLU A 74 0.64 6.81 -10.37
N TYR A 75 0.95 5.52 -10.42
CA TYR A 75 2.36 5.11 -10.47
C TYR A 75 2.99 5.26 -11.86
N VAL A 76 2.23 5.13 -12.95
CA VAL A 76 2.78 5.37 -14.30
C VAL A 76 3.13 6.85 -14.46
N GLU A 77 2.26 7.75 -13.99
CA GLU A 77 2.52 9.19 -14.00
C GLU A 77 3.74 9.54 -13.14
N ALA A 78 3.83 8.98 -11.92
CA ALA A 78 4.98 9.19 -11.06
C ALA A 78 6.29 8.70 -11.72
N MET A 79 6.28 7.52 -12.33
CA MET A 79 7.43 6.96 -13.04
C MET A 79 7.85 7.79 -14.27
N GLU A 80 6.92 8.37 -15.02
CA GLU A 80 7.25 9.20 -16.19
C GLU A 80 7.81 10.58 -15.81
N ASN A 81 7.41 11.16 -14.68
CA ASN A 81 7.74 12.54 -14.30
C ASN A 81 8.88 12.67 -13.27
N THR A 82 9.37 11.57 -12.73
CA THR A 82 10.42 11.59 -11.71
C THR A 82 11.80 11.33 -12.29
N PRO A 83 12.86 11.97 -11.77
CA PRO A 83 14.23 11.70 -12.21
C PRO A 83 14.70 10.32 -11.77
N LEU A 84 15.73 9.81 -12.44
CA LEU A 84 16.42 8.61 -11.99
C LEU A 84 17.14 8.84 -10.65
N LEU A 85 17.00 7.89 -9.74
CA LEU A 85 17.72 7.81 -8.47
C LEU A 85 19.21 7.62 -8.75
N ARG A 86 20.03 8.49 -8.14
CA ARG A 86 21.49 8.41 -8.19
C ARG A 86 22.01 7.97 -6.84
N ALA A 87 22.49 6.74 -6.76
CA ALA A 87 23.14 6.19 -5.58
C ALA A 87 24.34 5.33 -6.01
N ARG A 88 25.41 5.38 -5.22
CA ARG A 88 26.64 4.62 -5.51
C ARG A 88 26.35 3.12 -5.47
N GLY A 89 26.79 2.41 -6.50
CA GLY A 89 26.60 0.97 -6.62
C GLY A 89 25.19 0.55 -7.04
N LEU A 90 24.30 1.51 -7.33
CA LEU A 90 22.99 1.23 -7.91
C LEU A 90 23.02 1.52 -9.42
N ASP A 91 22.45 0.60 -10.21
CA ASP A 91 22.20 0.84 -11.63
C ASP A 91 21.24 2.04 -11.80
N ASN A 92 21.50 2.93 -12.76
CA ASN A 92 20.64 4.07 -13.14
C ASN A 92 19.34 3.62 -13.85
N LYS A 93 18.58 2.72 -13.23
CA LYS A 93 17.33 2.13 -13.74
C LYS A 93 16.12 2.44 -12.87
N PHE A 94 16.36 2.93 -11.66
CA PHE A 94 15.30 3.24 -10.70
C PHE A 94 14.98 4.73 -10.75
N HIS A 95 13.70 5.06 -10.81
CA HIS A 95 13.17 6.41 -10.65
C HIS A 95 13.00 6.72 -9.17
N LEU A 96 13.35 7.95 -8.77
CA LEU A 96 13.18 8.44 -7.40
C LEU A 96 11.76 8.98 -7.22
N LEU A 97 10.89 8.17 -6.61
CA LEU A 97 9.48 8.52 -6.44
C LEU A 97 9.25 9.37 -5.17
N ALA A 98 9.98 9.10 -4.09
CA ALA A 98 10.00 9.93 -2.90
C ALA A 98 11.30 9.77 -2.09
N ASP A 99 11.71 10.82 -1.38
CA ASP A 99 12.85 10.81 -0.45
C ASP A 99 12.49 11.61 0.79
N PHE A 100 12.43 10.94 1.95
CA PHE A 100 12.12 11.59 3.23
C PHE A 100 12.66 10.77 4.41
N GLY A 101 13.09 11.46 5.48
CA GLY A 101 13.46 10.82 6.76
C GLY A 101 14.56 9.77 6.67
N GLY A 102 15.43 9.87 5.65
CA GLY A 102 16.48 8.88 5.38
C GLY A 102 16.00 7.65 4.61
N ALA A 103 14.71 7.54 4.29
CA ALA A 103 14.17 6.51 3.43
C ALA A 103 13.94 7.04 2.01
N VAL A 104 13.97 6.12 1.04
CA VAL A 104 13.71 6.37 -0.38
C VAL A 104 12.63 5.41 -0.84
N LEU A 105 11.63 5.92 -1.57
CA LEU A 105 10.75 5.13 -2.43
C LEU A 105 11.22 5.29 -3.87
N ALA A 106 11.51 4.17 -4.51
CA ALA A 106 11.92 4.13 -5.89
C ALA A 106 11.12 3.10 -6.69
N GLY A 107 11.11 3.23 -8.01
CA GLY A 107 10.43 2.30 -8.90
C GLY A 107 11.19 2.06 -10.19
N ARG A 108 10.94 0.94 -10.86
CA ARG A 108 11.43 0.66 -12.22
C ARG A 108 10.43 -0.16 -13.01
N GLU A 109 10.51 -0.03 -14.33
CA GLU A 109 9.83 -0.93 -15.26
C GLU A 109 10.63 -2.25 -15.36
N ARG A 110 9.94 -3.41 -15.29
CA ARG A 110 10.58 -4.74 -15.27
C ARG A 110 10.86 -5.32 -16.67
N GLY A 111 10.58 -4.55 -17.72
CA GLY A 111 10.61 -4.96 -19.12
C GLY A 111 9.20 -5.09 -19.72
N THR A 112 9.13 -5.15 -21.04
CA THR A 112 7.87 -5.11 -21.81
C THR A 112 6.87 -6.16 -21.32
N GLY A 113 5.66 -5.72 -20.94
CA GLY A 113 4.59 -6.58 -20.44
C GLY A 113 4.79 -7.17 -19.04
N ARG A 114 5.86 -6.83 -18.31
CA ARG A 114 6.12 -7.35 -16.95
C ARG A 114 5.70 -6.42 -15.82
N GLY A 115 5.22 -5.22 -16.15
CA GLY A 115 4.79 -4.22 -15.18
C GLY A 115 5.94 -3.56 -14.44
N TYR A 116 5.67 -3.18 -13.20
CA TYR A 116 6.54 -2.32 -12.40
C TYR A 116 6.99 -3.03 -11.12
N GLU A 117 8.20 -2.70 -10.69
CA GLU A 117 8.75 -3.07 -9.40
C GLU A 117 9.01 -1.79 -8.61
N PHE A 118 8.56 -1.78 -7.36
CA PHE A 118 8.81 -0.70 -6.42
C PHE A 118 9.72 -1.20 -5.32
N VAL A 119 10.50 -0.29 -4.75
CA VAL A 119 11.45 -0.62 -3.70
C VAL A 119 11.59 0.52 -2.72
N THR A 120 11.70 0.17 -1.44
CA THR A 120 12.03 1.12 -0.38
C THR A 120 13.42 0.83 0.17
N TRP A 121 14.26 1.85 0.23
CA TRP A 121 15.62 1.76 0.77
C TRP A 121 15.84 2.76 1.90
N ILE A 122 16.93 2.57 2.67
CA ILE A 122 17.49 3.57 3.58
C ILE A 122 18.80 4.10 3.00
N TRP A 123 18.97 5.42 3.01
CA TRP A 123 20.25 6.07 2.73
C TRP A 123 21.30 5.66 3.76
N ASP A 124 22.54 5.47 3.32
CA ASP A 124 23.66 5.47 4.27
C ASP A 124 23.81 6.84 4.96
N TYR A 125 24.67 6.89 5.97
CA TYR A 125 24.89 8.11 6.76
C TYR A 125 25.30 9.31 5.89
N GLU A 126 26.07 9.07 4.83
CA GLU A 126 26.58 10.10 3.92
C GLU A 126 25.60 10.44 2.79
N ARG A 127 24.47 9.73 2.67
CA ARG A 127 23.48 9.81 1.59
C ARG A 127 24.09 9.61 0.19
N VAL A 128 25.07 8.71 0.10
CA VAL A 128 25.77 8.38 -1.14
C VAL A 128 25.30 7.03 -1.69
N GLY A 129 25.04 6.06 -0.81
CA GLY A 129 24.53 4.73 -1.13
C GLY A 129 23.20 4.44 -0.47
N VAL A 130 22.48 3.46 -1.01
CA VAL A 130 21.21 2.96 -0.46
C VAL A 130 21.34 1.51 -0.02
N SER A 131 20.63 1.12 1.02
CA SER A 131 20.68 -0.23 1.60
C SER A 131 19.33 -0.67 2.18
N HIS A 132 19.25 -1.91 2.67
CA HIS A 132 18.06 -2.48 3.33
C HIS A 132 16.80 -2.42 2.46
N GLY A 133 16.86 -2.92 1.22
CA GLY A 133 15.75 -2.86 0.26
C GLY A 133 14.57 -3.77 0.62
N HIS A 134 13.35 -3.24 0.65
CA HIS A 134 12.12 -4.05 0.55
C HIS A 134 11.55 -3.89 -0.85
N TYR A 135 11.26 -5.00 -1.54
CA TYR A 135 10.85 -5.02 -2.94
C TYR A 135 9.38 -5.42 -3.06
N TYR A 136 8.65 -4.72 -3.93
CA TYR A 136 7.22 -4.86 -4.14
C TYR A 136 6.94 -5.03 -5.63
N GLU A 137 6.46 -6.19 -6.03
CA GLU A 137 6.09 -6.47 -7.41
C GLU A 137 4.61 -6.12 -7.62
N ASP A 138 4.32 -5.19 -8.53
CA ASP A 138 2.95 -4.73 -8.83
C ASP A 138 2.15 -4.21 -7.61
N ASP A 139 2.80 -3.95 -6.46
CA ASP A 139 2.18 -3.47 -5.22
C ASP A 139 2.70 -2.09 -4.81
N PHE A 140 2.30 -1.07 -5.58
CA PHE A 140 2.65 0.32 -5.28
C PHE A 140 2.08 0.79 -3.94
N ALA A 141 0.88 0.32 -3.57
CA ALA A 141 0.24 0.69 -2.31
C ALA A 141 1.00 0.12 -1.09
N GLY A 142 1.49 -1.12 -1.17
CA GLY A 142 2.39 -1.71 -0.19
C GLY A 142 3.69 -0.91 -0.06
N ALA A 143 4.31 -0.54 -1.17
CA ALA A 143 5.53 0.27 -1.18
C ALA A 143 5.32 1.66 -0.55
N LYS A 144 4.21 2.35 -0.84
CA LYS A 144 3.85 3.64 -0.20
C LYS A 144 3.66 3.50 1.30
N ARG A 145 2.98 2.46 1.77
CA ARG A 145 2.77 2.20 3.21
C ARG A 145 4.09 1.94 3.92
N ASP A 146 4.93 1.07 3.36
CA ASP A 146 6.25 0.77 3.91
C ASP A 146 7.16 2.01 3.93
N PHE A 147 7.16 2.80 2.86
CA PHE A 147 7.87 4.08 2.81
C PHE A 147 7.38 5.03 3.90
N ALA A 148 6.07 5.21 4.07
CA ALA A 148 5.51 6.12 5.07
C ALA A 148 5.97 5.76 6.50
N VAL A 149 6.05 4.47 6.82
CA VAL A 149 6.54 3.98 8.11
C VAL A 149 8.06 4.18 8.25
N ARG A 150 8.83 3.77 7.23
CA ARG A 150 10.30 3.80 7.28
C ARG A 150 10.91 5.19 7.21
N SER A 151 10.22 6.10 6.54
CA SER A 151 10.57 7.52 6.47
C SER A 151 10.17 8.30 7.73
N GLY A 152 9.41 7.68 8.64
CA GLY A 152 8.88 8.34 9.83
C GLY A 152 7.75 9.35 9.57
N LEU A 153 7.16 9.36 8.36
CA LEU A 153 5.95 10.13 8.07
C LEU A 153 4.75 9.67 8.92
N ILE A 154 4.71 8.39 9.24
CA ILE A 154 3.72 7.79 10.12
C ILE A 154 4.46 7.10 11.27
N PRO A 155 4.10 7.36 12.55
CA PRO A 155 4.64 6.62 13.67
C PRO A 155 4.38 5.12 13.50
N LYS A 156 5.38 4.27 13.80
CA LYS A 156 5.29 2.80 13.65
C LYS A 156 4.06 2.17 14.34
N ALA A 157 3.49 2.86 15.32
CA ALA A 157 2.30 2.40 16.04
C ALA A 157 0.99 2.59 15.28
N SER A 158 0.92 3.41 14.23
CA SER A 158 -0.33 3.70 13.51
C SER A 158 -0.79 2.60 12.52
N LEU A 159 -0.22 1.40 12.58
CA LEU A 159 -0.68 0.24 11.81
C LEU A 159 -1.88 -0.47 12.44
N PHE A 160 -2.11 -0.21 13.73
CA PHE A 160 -3.23 -0.70 14.52
C PHE A 160 -4.08 0.51 14.94
N SER A 161 -5.39 0.32 15.07
CA SER A 161 -6.22 1.32 15.73
C SER A 161 -5.80 1.48 17.19
N ASN A 162 -6.14 2.61 17.82
CA ASN A 162 -5.88 2.79 19.25
C ASN A 162 -6.53 1.67 20.08
N GLU A 163 -7.71 1.17 19.66
CA GLU A 163 -8.40 0.07 20.32
C GLU A 163 -7.63 -1.26 20.16
N GLU A 164 -7.13 -1.55 18.96
CA GLU A 164 -6.31 -2.75 18.71
C GLU A 164 -5.01 -2.71 19.53
N LEU A 165 -4.35 -1.54 19.62
CA LEU A 165 -3.17 -1.36 20.45
C LEU A 165 -3.47 -1.53 21.95
N THR A 166 -4.60 -0.98 22.43
CA THR A 166 -5.04 -1.13 23.82
C THR A 166 -5.30 -2.59 24.19
N GLU A 167 -5.91 -3.39 23.29
CA GLU A 167 -6.13 -4.82 23.52
C GLU A 167 -4.82 -5.63 23.46
N ILE A 168 -3.90 -5.30 22.54
CA ILE A 168 -2.55 -5.90 22.52
C ILE A 168 -1.82 -5.60 23.82
N TYR A 169 -1.86 -4.35 24.30
CA TYR A 169 -1.22 -3.94 25.54
C TYR A 169 -1.73 -4.75 26.73
N ARG A 170 -3.05 -4.93 26.86
CA ARG A 170 -3.65 -5.78 27.90
C ARG A 170 -3.23 -7.24 27.81
N ALA A 171 -3.27 -7.82 26.61
CA ALA A 171 -2.86 -9.21 26.41
C ALA A 171 -1.40 -9.43 26.83
N THR A 172 -0.53 -8.46 26.56
CA THR A 172 0.88 -8.53 26.98
C THR A 172 1.10 -8.37 28.48
N ASP A 173 0.19 -7.70 29.20
CA ASP A 173 0.27 -7.56 30.65
C ASP A 173 0.04 -8.91 31.35
N HIS A 174 -1.03 -9.60 30.95
CA HIS A 174 -1.33 -10.95 31.40
C HIS A 174 -0.23 -11.95 31.01
N LEU A 175 0.26 -11.89 29.77
CA LEU A 175 1.34 -12.75 29.29
C LEU A 175 2.63 -12.60 30.11
N LEU A 176 3.00 -11.36 30.46
CA LEU A 176 4.19 -11.08 31.30
C LEU A 176 4.00 -11.54 32.76
N ALA A 177 2.77 -11.55 33.27
CA ALA A 177 2.46 -11.97 34.63
C ALA A 177 2.35 -13.50 34.77
N GLU A 178 1.83 -14.19 33.75
CA GLU A 178 1.37 -15.58 33.89
C GLU A 178 2.20 -16.62 33.13
N ASP A 179 3.04 -16.25 32.16
CA ASP A 179 3.86 -17.22 31.43
C ASP A 179 5.31 -17.31 31.94
N PRO A 180 5.66 -18.33 32.73
CA PRO A 180 7.02 -18.52 33.24
C PRO A 180 8.00 -19.02 32.18
N ASN A 181 7.55 -19.35 30.95
CA ASN A 181 8.41 -19.90 29.89
C ASN A 181 9.02 -18.83 28.99
N LEU A 182 8.71 -17.54 29.22
CA LEU A 182 9.29 -16.45 28.45
C LEU A 182 10.79 -16.32 28.75
N ASN A 183 11.61 -16.31 27.70
CA ASN A 183 13.03 -16.00 27.84
C ASN A 183 13.28 -14.47 27.88
N ASP A 184 14.45 -14.07 28.37
CA ASP A 184 14.83 -12.65 28.54
C ASP A 184 14.69 -11.81 27.27
N LYS A 185 14.95 -12.41 26.09
CA LYS A 185 14.82 -11.72 24.81
C LYS A 185 13.35 -11.45 24.48
N GLN A 186 12.47 -12.40 24.76
CA GLN A 186 11.02 -12.25 24.59
C GLN A 186 10.47 -11.22 25.57
N ILE A 187 10.86 -11.29 26.84
CA ILE A 187 10.44 -10.32 27.88
C ILE A 187 10.82 -8.89 27.45
N ARG A 188 12.08 -8.68 27.03
CA ARG A 188 12.52 -7.36 26.56
C ARG A 188 11.77 -6.90 25.32
N ALA A 189 11.54 -7.78 24.35
CA ALA A 189 10.79 -7.43 23.14
C ALA A 189 9.34 -7.03 23.46
N ILE A 190 8.68 -7.72 24.39
CA ILE A 190 7.32 -7.40 24.83
C ILE A 190 7.29 -6.06 25.59
N GLN A 191 8.24 -5.82 26.50
CA GLN A 191 8.35 -4.54 27.22
C GLN A 191 8.61 -3.36 26.27
N GLU A 192 9.50 -3.52 25.30
CA GLU A 192 9.75 -2.49 24.28
C GLU A 192 8.52 -2.24 23.40
N ALA A 193 7.71 -3.26 23.12
CA ALA A 193 6.46 -3.10 22.40
C ALA A 193 5.44 -2.31 23.25
N ARG A 194 5.32 -2.62 24.54
CA ARG A 194 4.45 -1.91 25.49
C ARG A 194 4.78 -0.43 25.61
N ILE A 195 6.06 -0.08 25.75
CA ILE A 195 6.53 1.34 25.78
C ILE A 195 6.14 2.08 24.49
N LYS A 196 6.25 1.42 23.33
CA LYS A 196 5.84 2.02 22.05
C LYS A 196 4.34 2.22 21.98
N ILE A 197 3.54 1.34 22.58
CA ILE A 197 2.08 1.47 22.66
C ILE A 197 1.68 2.62 23.58
N GLU A 198 2.26 2.70 24.79
CA GLU A 198 2.03 3.79 25.76
C GLU A 198 2.30 5.18 25.13
N PHE A 199 3.36 5.29 24.35
CA PHE A 199 3.67 6.55 23.66
C PHE A 199 2.66 6.90 22.55
N SER A 200 1.96 5.89 22.00
CA SER A 200 1.18 6.04 20.78
C SER A 200 -0.33 6.09 20.99
N VAL A 201 -0.83 5.58 22.13
CA VAL A 201 -2.25 5.62 22.48
C VAL A 201 -2.48 6.72 23.54
N PRO A 202 -3.18 7.81 23.20
CA PRO A 202 -3.53 8.84 24.18
C PRO A 202 -4.53 8.29 25.21
N ASP A 203 -4.39 8.73 26.47
CA ASP A 203 -5.26 8.36 27.59
C ASP A 203 -5.41 6.84 27.80
N LEU A 204 -4.33 6.09 27.55
CA LEU A 204 -4.31 4.62 27.65
C LEU A 204 -4.79 4.15 29.03
N ASP A 205 -4.35 4.77 30.12
CA ASP A 205 -4.76 4.44 31.49
C ASP A 205 -6.29 4.51 31.66
N THR A 206 -6.91 5.57 31.15
CA THR A 206 -8.36 5.74 31.18
C THR A 206 -9.07 4.68 30.34
N GLN A 207 -8.51 4.27 29.19
CA GLN A 207 -9.08 3.18 28.39
C GLN A 207 -8.96 1.82 29.06
N LEU A 208 -7.92 1.59 29.88
CA LEU A 208 -7.75 0.37 30.66
C LEU A 208 -8.81 0.25 31.78
N GLU A 209 -9.18 1.37 32.40
CA GLU A 209 -10.17 1.43 33.49
C GLU A 209 -11.61 1.16 33.01
N HIS A 210 -12.02 1.73 31.87
CA HIS A 210 -13.42 1.65 31.38
C HIS A 210 -13.98 0.23 31.12
N ARG A 211 -13.13 -0.81 31.07
CA ARG A 211 -13.59 -2.21 30.94
C ARG A 211 -13.58 -2.99 32.25
N GLN A 212 -12.95 -2.49 33.33
CA GLN A 212 -13.07 -3.12 34.65
C GLN A 212 -14.48 -2.95 35.25
N ASP A 213 -15.17 -1.86 34.90
CA ASP A 213 -16.57 -1.59 35.30
C ASP A 213 -17.61 -2.51 34.62
N TYR A 214 -17.23 -3.26 33.58
CA TYR A 214 -18.10 -4.22 32.89
C TYR A 214 -17.78 -5.69 33.24
N SER A 215 -17.33 -5.94 34.47
CA SER A 215 -17.39 -7.29 35.04
C SER A 215 -18.87 -7.60 35.36
N PRO A 216 -19.55 -8.56 34.68
CA PRO A 216 -20.91 -8.90 35.06
C PRO A 216 -20.89 -9.37 36.51
N GLN A 217 -21.59 -8.67 37.39
CA GLN A 217 -21.86 -9.17 38.72
C GLN A 217 -22.55 -10.54 38.53
N MET A 218 -21.87 -11.62 38.92
CA MET A 218 -22.52 -12.92 39.07
C MET A 218 -23.59 -12.74 40.14
N GLU A 219 -24.85 -12.62 39.73
CA GLU A 219 -25.98 -12.83 40.61
C GLU A 219 -25.85 -14.24 41.19
N MET A 220 -25.64 -14.32 42.51
CA MET A 220 -25.74 -15.56 43.29
C MET A 220 -27.21 -15.96 43.46
#